data_AF-A0A539E4Q3-F1
#
_entry.id   AF-A0A539E4Q3-F1
#
_cell.length_a   1.000
_cell.length_b   1.000
_cell.length_c   1.000
_cell.angle_alpha   90.00
_cell.angle_beta   90.00
_cell.angle_gamma   90.00
#
_symmetry.space_group_name_H-M   'P 1'
#
loop_
_entity.id
_entity.type
_entity.pdbx_description
1 polymer ?
#
loop_
_entity_poly.entity_id
_entity_poly.type
_entity_poly.pdbx_seq_one_letter_code
_entity_poly.pdbx_strand_id
1 'polypeptide(L)'
;MIDSRAVHAVAMPAASLIERQAPGANYLDAYRVAVPPGRFRNIEDVIAVAFQKGHEVGRSATEVVYHGCAPGLTWAVAYQLVAGGEMSMLTVSGHFTADSSPSWSAG
;
A
#
# COMPACT_ATOMS: atom_id res chain seq x y z
N MET A 1 -0.33 -23.57 0.00
CA MET A 1 1.04 -23.02 -0.08
C MET A 1 0.94 -21.63 -0.67
N ILE A 2 1.25 -20.59 0.09
CA ILE A 2 1.40 -19.23 -0.44
C ILE A 2 2.85 -19.17 -0.93
N ASP A 3 3.03 -19.21 -2.26
CA ASP A 3 4.35 -19.11 -2.88
C ASP A 3 4.88 -17.69 -2.66
N SER A 4 5.79 -17.54 -1.71
CA SER A 4 6.35 -16.29 -1.23
C SER A 4 7.44 -15.80 -2.18
N ARG A 5 7.06 -15.21 -3.31
CA ARG A 5 7.92 -14.25 -4.02
C ARG A 5 7.59 -12.85 -3.53
N ALA A 6 7.96 -12.57 -2.28
CA ALA A 6 7.98 -11.20 -1.78
C ALA A 6 8.95 -10.41 -2.68
N VAL A 7 8.39 -9.60 -3.57
CA VAL A 7 9.19 -8.61 -4.29
C VAL A 7 9.68 -7.63 -3.23
N HIS A 8 10.99 -7.39 -3.13
CA HIS A 8 11.56 -6.58 -2.06
C HIS A 8 11.54 -5.07 -2.36
N ALA A 9 11.23 -4.69 -3.60
CA ALA A 9 11.00 -3.30 -3.98
C ALA A 9 10.18 -3.26 -5.26
N VAL A 10 9.10 -2.47 -5.25
CA VAL A 10 8.31 -2.17 -6.45
C VAL A 10 8.46 -0.67 -6.72
N ALA A 11 8.95 -0.31 -7.90
CA ALA A 11 8.80 1.06 -8.40
C ALA A 11 7.32 1.30 -8.69
N MET A 12 6.71 2.25 -7.98
CA MET A 12 5.34 2.65 -8.26
C MET A 12 5.29 3.46 -9.55
N PRO A 13 4.26 3.29 -10.39
CA PRO A 13 4.04 4.19 -11.51
C PRO A 13 3.86 5.63 -11.02
N ALA A 14 4.33 6.63 -11.77
CA ALA A 14 4.13 8.05 -11.42
C ALA A 14 2.66 8.46 -11.28
N ALA A 15 1.74 7.69 -11.88
CA ALA A 15 0.30 7.90 -11.76
C ALA A 15 -0.30 7.32 -10.46
N SER A 16 0.44 6.53 -9.68
CA SER A 16 -0.02 5.94 -8.42
C SER A 16 -0.41 7.02 -7.44
N LEU A 17 -1.52 6.84 -6.74
CA LEU A 17 -1.99 7.75 -5.71
C LEU A 17 -0.98 7.85 -4.55
N ILE A 18 -0.29 6.77 -4.21
CA ILE A 18 0.71 6.80 -3.15
C ILE A 18 1.94 7.64 -3.50
N GLU A 19 2.34 7.70 -4.78
CA GLU A 19 3.40 8.62 -5.24
C GLU A 19 3.01 10.10 -5.07
N ARG A 20 1.71 10.43 -5.12
CA ARG A 20 1.26 11.80 -4.84
C ARG A 20 1.33 12.14 -3.35
N GLN A 21 1.17 11.14 -2.49
CA GLN A 21 1.19 11.30 -1.04
C GLN A 21 2.60 11.27 -0.46
N ALA A 22 3.47 10.40 -0.98
CA ALA A 22 4.86 10.26 -0.58
C ALA A 22 5.79 10.16 -1.80
N PRO A 23 6.03 11.28 -2.52
CA PRO A 23 6.81 11.27 -3.75
C PRO A 23 8.23 10.74 -3.56
N GLY A 24 8.63 9.77 -4.38
CA GLY A 24 9.99 9.22 -4.35
C GLY A 24 10.32 8.41 -3.10
N ALA A 25 9.31 7.99 -2.34
CA ALA A 25 9.50 7.10 -1.21
C ALA A 25 10.08 5.75 -1.65
N ASN A 26 11.00 5.22 -0.86
CA ASN A 26 11.40 3.82 -0.99
C ASN A 26 10.31 2.96 -0.36
N TYR A 27 9.44 2.35 -1.19
CA TYR A 27 8.42 1.41 -0.72
C TYR A 27 9.05 0.07 -0.36
N LEU A 28 9.83 0.08 0.71
CA LEU A 28 10.40 -1.11 1.33
C LEU A 28 9.23 -2.01 1.74
N ASP A 29 9.32 -3.30 1.39
CA ASP A 29 8.29 -4.33 1.60
C ASP A 29 7.06 -4.27 0.68
N ALA A 30 7.15 -3.58 -0.47
CA ALA A 30 6.10 -3.64 -1.47
C ALA A 30 6.06 -5.01 -2.18
N TYR A 31 4.96 -5.76 -2.05
CA TYR A 31 4.83 -7.07 -2.68
C TYR A 31 3.74 -7.09 -3.76
N ARG A 32 3.89 -8.01 -4.71
CA ARG A 32 2.89 -8.28 -5.75
C ARG A 32 2.43 -9.73 -5.65
N VAL A 33 1.13 -9.94 -5.74
CA VAL A 33 0.51 -11.26 -5.76
C VAL A 33 -0.42 -11.35 -6.96
N ALA A 34 -0.21 -12.36 -7.79
CA ALA A 34 -1.19 -12.77 -8.78
C ALA A 34 -2.38 -13.38 -8.04
N VAL A 35 -3.57 -12.84 -8.28
CA VAL A 35 -4.82 -13.32 -7.70
C VAL A 35 -5.65 -14.00 -8.79
N PRO A 36 -6.27 -15.17 -8.49
CA PRO A 36 -7.13 -15.87 -9.43
C PRO A 36 -8.27 -14.97 -9.96
N PRO A 37 -8.76 -15.21 -11.19
CA PRO A 37 -9.95 -14.56 -11.71
C PRO A 37 -11.12 -14.64 -10.74
N GLY A 38 -11.80 -13.52 -10.53
CA GLY A 38 -12.99 -13.44 -9.67
C GLY A 38 -12.72 -13.40 -8.16
N ARG A 39 -11.47 -13.54 -7.69
CA ARG A 39 -11.14 -13.37 -6.25
C ARG A 39 -11.43 -11.95 -5.76
N PHE A 40 -11.06 -10.96 -6.57
CA PHE A 40 -11.42 -9.56 -6.41
C PHE A 40 -11.96 -9.06 -7.75
N ARG A 41 -13.19 -8.53 -7.77
CA ARG A 41 -13.82 -8.03 -9.00
C ARG A 41 -13.42 -6.58 -9.29
N ASN A 42 -13.19 -5.81 -8.23
CA ASN A 42 -12.81 -4.41 -8.28
C ASN A 42 -12.07 -4.03 -6.99
N ILE A 43 -11.69 -2.76 -6.87
CA ILE A 43 -10.99 -2.26 -5.70
C ILE A 43 -11.85 -2.32 -4.42
N GLU A 44 -13.18 -2.30 -4.49
CA GLU A 44 -14.05 -2.38 -3.30
C GLU A 44 -13.93 -3.73 -2.60
N ASP A 45 -13.79 -4.83 -3.37
CA ASP A 45 -13.54 -6.15 -2.78
C ASP A 45 -12.18 -6.19 -2.05
N VAL A 46 -11.17 -5.47 -2.56
CA VAL A 46 -9.85 -5.33 -1.90
C VAL A 46 -9.96 -4.49 -0.64
N ILE A 47 -10.66 -3.36 -0.71
CA ILE A 47 -10.93 -2.48 0.43
C ILE A 47 -11.59 -3.26 1.57
N ALA A 48 -12.56 -4.13 1.27
CA ALA A 48 -13.24 -4.94 2.28
C ALA A 48 -12.28 -5.80 3.12
N VAL A 49 -11.22 -6.35 2.49
CA VAL A 49 -10.28 -7.28 3.14
C VAL A 49 -8.90 -6.69 3.44
N ALA A 50 -8.65 -5.42 3.13
CA ALA A 50 -7.38 -4.77 3.41
C ALA A 50 -7.06 -4.83 4.92
N PHE A 51 -5.85 -5.28 5.26
CA PHE A 51 -5.44 -5.59 6.62
C PHE A 51 -4.77 -4.40 7.33
N GLN A 52 -4.00 -3.59 6.60
CA GLN A 52 -3.36 -2.39 7.13
C GLN A 52 -4.21 -1.19 6.72
N LYS A 53 -5.16 -0.82 7.57
CA LYS A 53 -6.05 0.33 7.36
C LYS A 53 -5.72 1.45 8.33
N GLY A 54 -5.79 2.66 7.83
CA GLY A 54 -5.84 3.90 8.60
C GLY A 54 -7.00 4.75 8.09
N HIS A 55 -6.79 6.05 7.97
CA HIS A 55 -7.70 6.94 7.25
C HIS A 55 -7.48 6.82 5.74
N GLU A 56 -8.56 6.71 4.96
CA GLU A 56 -8.47 6.71 3.50
C GLU A 56 -8.12 8.12 3.01
N VAL A 57 -7.00 8.26 2.30
CA VAL A 57 -6.52 9.55 1.78
C VAL A 57 -6.61 9.66 0.26
N GLY A 58 -6.98 8.58 -0.42
CA GLY A 58 -7.22 8.60 -1.85
C GLY A 58 -7.77 7.28 -2.37
N ARG A 59 -8.61 7.36 -3.40
CA ARG A 59 -9.19 6.21 -4.09
C ARG A 59 -9.33 6.49 -5.58
N SER A 60 -9.12 5.45 -6.39
CA SER A 60 -9.41 5.40 -7.82
C SER A 60 -10.08 4.06 -8.14
N ALA A 61 -10.38 3.81 -9.42
CA ALA A 61 -10.96 2.54 -9.86
C ALA A 61 -10.05 1.32 -9.60
N THR A 62 -8.75 1.53 -9.44
CA THR A 62 -7.73 0.46 -9.35
C THR A 62 -6.81 0.59 -8.15
N GLU A 63 -6.94 1.63 -7.33
CA GLU A 63 -6.03 1.89 -6.21
C GLU A 63 -6.76 2.55 -5.06
N VAL A 64 -6.43 2.16 -3.83
CA VAL A 64 -6.80 2.88 -2.60
C VAL A 64 -5.56 3.10 -1.75
N VAL A 65 -5.48 4.26 -1.11
CA VAL A 65 -4.38 4.66 -0.23
C VAL A 65 -4.92 4.99 1.15
N TYR A 66 -4.29 4.39 2.16
CA TYR A 66 -4.55 4.69 3.56
C TYR A 66 -3.34 5.34 4.19
N HIS A 67 -3.59 6.30 5.07
CA HIS A 67 -2.59 6.91 5.94
C HIS A 67 -2.93 6.64 7.40
N GLY A 68 -1.94 6.36 8.22
CA GLY A 68 -2.12 6.15 9.65
C GLY A 68 -0.94 6.58 10.48
N CYS A 69 -1.16 6.66 11.78
CA CYS A 69 -0.13 6.97 12.76
C CYS A 69 -0.29 6.11 14.02
N ALA A 70 0.83 5.82 14.64
CA ALA A 70 0.99 5.19 15.94
C ALA A 70 2.16 5.90 16.65
N PRO A 71 2.31 5.77 17.97
CA PRO A 71 3.43 6.39 18.67
C PRO A 71 4.77 6.06 18.01
N GLY A 72 5.49 7.08 17.53
CA GLY A 72 6.80 6.93 16.89
C GLY A 72 6.77 6.45 15.43
N LEU A 73 5.60 6.31 14.80
CA LEU A 73 5.47 5.78 13.44
C LEU A 73 4.32 6.44 12.68
N THR A 74 4.63 6.95 11.49
CA THR A 74 3.62 7.31 10.47
C THR A 74 3.76 6.38 9.28
N TRP A 75 2.65 6.06 8.61
CA TRP A 75 2.67 5.22 7.43
C TRP A 75 1.64 5.63 6.38
N ALA A 76 2.00 5.40 5.12
CA ALA A 76 1.09 5.36 4.00
C ALA A 76 1.14 3.96 3.38
N VAL A 77 -0.01 3.34 3.12
CA VAL A 77 -0.09 2.06 2.42
C VAL A 77 -1.06 2.16 1.25
N ALA A 78 -0.69 1.55 0.12
CA ALA A 78 -1.53 1.46 -1.06
C ALA A 78 -1.84 0.02 -1.40
N TYR A 79 -3.07 -0.19 -1.84
CA TYR A 79 -3.52 -1.42 -2.45
C TYR A 79 -3.92 -1.10 -3.88
N GLN A 80 -3.22 -1.69 -4.86
CA GLN A 80 -3.50 -1.49 -6.28
C GLN A 80 -3.88 -2.81 -6.94
N LEU A 81 -5.05 -2.85 -7.57
CA LEU A 81 -5.56 -3.99 -8.33
C LEU A 81 -5.53 -3.65 -9.82
N VAL A 82 -4.70 -4.37 -10.57
CA VAL A 82 -4.63 -4.27 -12.03
C VAL A 82 -5.16 -5.56 -12.63
N ALA A 83 -6.21 -5.47 -13.44
CA ALA A 83 -6.69 -6.62 -14.20
C ALA A 83 -5.66 -7.00 -15.28
N GLY A 84 -5.21 -8.26 -15.28
CA GLY A 84 -4.47 -8.87 -16.36
C GLY A 84 -5.30 -10.03 -16.92
N GLY A 85 -5.24 -10.27 -18.23
CA GLY A 85 -6.16 -11.17 -18.95
C GLY A 85 -6.60 -12.41 -18.17
N GLU A 86 -5.66 -13.30 -17.83
CA GLU A 86 -5.94 -14.53 -17.08
C GLU A 86 -5.81 -14.41 -15.57
N MET A 87 -5.21 -13.34 -15.05
CA MET A 87 -4.94 -13.12 -13.63
C MET A 87 -4.92 -11.64 -13.31
N SER A 88 -5.56 -11.22 -12.22
CA SER A 88 -5.35 -9.86 -11.71
C SER A 88 -4.09 -9.81 -10.87
N MET A 89 -3.42 -8.66 -10.86
CA MET A 89 -2.24 -8.41 -10.04
C MET A 89 -2.63 -7.47 -8.90
N LEU A 90 -2.50 -7.93 -7.66
CA LEU A 90 -2.61 -7.08 -6.48
C LEU A 90 -1.21 -6.65 -6.06
N THR A 91 -0.95 -5.35 -6.06
CA THR A 91 0.26 -4.75 -5.50
C THR A 91 -0.09 -4.11 -4.16
N VAL A 92 0.71 -4.38 -3.14
CA VAL A 92 0.62 -3.71 -1.84
C VAL A 92 1.94 -3.00 -1.60
N SER A 93 1.86 -1.71 -1.24
CA SER A 93 3.03 -0.83 -1.16
C SER A 93 2.95 -0.03 0.12
N GLY A 94 4.01 -0.05 0.93
CA GLY A 94 4.05 0.69 2.19
C GLY A 94 5.20 1.68 2.21
N HIS A 95 4.95 2.87 2.76
CA HIS A 95 5.98 3.81 3.17
C HIS A 95 5.81 4.06 4.66
N PHE A 96 6.89 3.84 5.42
CA PHE A 96 6.90 3.93 6.88
C PHE A 96 7.98 4.92 7.30
N THR A 97 7.60 5.89 8.12
CA THR A 97 8.50 6.93 8.62
C THR A 97 8.45 6.93 10.13
N ALA A 98 9.60 6.69 10.75
CA ALA A 98 9.74 6.88 12.19
C ALA A 98 9.53 8.37 12.51
N ASP A 99 8.68 8.66 13.48
CA ASP A 99 8.46 10.03 13.93
C ASP A 99 9.71 10.47 14.69
N SER A 100 10.51 11.37 14.10
CA SER A 100 11.83 11.75 14.64
C SER A 100 11.76 12.81 15.74
N SER A 101 10.60 13.03 16.34
CA SER A 101 10.43 13.94 17.48
C SER A 101 11.12 13.36 18.73
N PRO A 102 12.24 13.94 19.22
CA PRO A 102 12.78 13.56 20.51
C PRO A 102 11.87 14.13 21.59
N SER A 103 11.16 13.27 22.32
CA SER A 103 10.42 13.66 23.52
C SER A 103 11.37 13.91 24.69
N TRP A 104 12.12 15.02 24.63
CA TRP A 104 12.87 15.54 25.77
C TRP A 104 12.70 17.06 25.83
N SER A 105 11.51 17.51 26.26
CA SER A 105 11.43 18.79 26.94
C SER A 105 11.96 18.55 28.35
N ALA A 106 13.22 18.91 28.58
CA ALA A 106 13.77 19.01 29.92
C ALA A 106 12.90 19.99 30.73
N GLY A 107 12.45 19.53 31.89
CA GLY A 107 11.84 20.38 32.92
C GLY A 107 12.88 21.21 33.67
#